data_AF-A0AAP3QKB6-F1
#
_entry.id   AF-A0AAP3QKB6-F1
#
_cell.length_a   1.000
_cell.length_b   1.000
_cell.length_c   1.000
_cell.angle_alpha   90.00
_cell.angle_beta   90.00
_cell.angle_gamma   90.00
#
_symmetry.space_group_name_H-M   'P 1'
#
loop_
_entity.id
_entity.type
_entity.pdbx_description
1 polymer ?
#
loop_
_entity_poly.entity_id
_entity_poly.type
_entity_poly.pdbx_seq_one_letter_code
_entity_poly.pdbx_strand_id
1 'polypeptide(L)'
;MAIDKADWHWDDTEKLYRKTNNVEGKLTEEQQEEIWLLASNHIGLFLRWLIDRGFNELIDESDEKYCVQVREGKMSGAEYIMYILDGVLCDDVIKPDVYDFVEKYYDEQYFKDYGETCPVKDLSVPCYGFISGDDDYNALRPLIDEAYEEYCREK
;
A
#
# COMPACT_ATOMS: atom_id res chain seq x y z
N MET A 1 -11.57 -6.58 -11.25
CA MET A 1 -11.49 -5.11 -11.42
C MET A 1 -10.35 -4.57 -10.57
N ALA A 2 -9.55 -3.64 -11.12
CA ALA A 2 -8.49 -2.98 -10.34
C ALA A 2 -9.08 -1.88 -9.46
N ILE A 3 -8.73 -1.91 -8.18
CA ILE A 3 -9.08 -0.90 -7.18
C ILE A 3 -8.04 0.23 -7.22
N ASP A 4 -6.75 -0.13 -7.21
CA ASP A 4 -5.65 0.82 -7.37
C ASP A 4 -4.45 0.16 -8.07
N LYS A 5 -3.56 0.98 -8.62
CA LYS A 5 -2.36 0.55 -9.33
C LYS A 5 -1.21 1.51 -9.15
N ALA A 6 -0.01 0.98 -8.99
CA ALA A 6 1.20 1.79 -8.90
C ALA A 6 1.40 2.67 -10.17
N ASP A 7 0.96 2.21 -11.34
CA ASP A 7 1.10 2.96 -12.60
C ASP A 7 0.28 4.25 -12.63
N TRP A 8 -0.82 4.32 -11.87
CA TRP A 8 -1.63 5.53 -11.72
C TRP A 8 -0.93 6.61 -10.91
N HIS A 9 0.05 6.24 -10.08
CA HIS A 9 0.79 7.15 -9.20
C HIS A 9 2.23 7.43 -9.67
N TRP A 10 2.66 6.79 -10.76
CA TRP A 10 4.04 6.87 -11.25
C TRP A 10 4.49 8.30 -11.56
N ASP A 11 3.72 9.04 -12.37
CA ASP A 11 4.12 10.36 -12.86
C ASP A 11 4.30 11.37 -11.71
N ASP A 12 3.38 11.35 -10.73
CA ASP A 12 3.44 12.22 -9.56
C ASP A 12 4.61 11.84 -8.63
N THR A 13 4.85 10.53 -8.47
CA THR A 13 5.98 10.01 -7.70
C THR A 13 7.32 10.35 -8.34
N GLU A 14 7.46 10.15 -9.66
CA GLU A 14 8.67 10.50 -10.43
C GLU A 14 8.97 12.00 -10.29
N LYS A 15 7.95 12.85 -10.46
CA LYS A 15 8.11 14.30 -10.35
C LYS A 15 8.59 14.72 -8.96
N LEU A 16 8.04 14.12 -7.91
CA LEU A 16 8.50 14.36 -6.54
C LEU A 16 9.93 13.84 -6.35
N TYR A 17 10.21 12.60 -6.74
CA TYR A 17 11.52 11.97 -6.61
C TYR A 17 12.63 12.80 -7.27
N ARG A 18 12.40 13.26 -8.50
CA ARG A 18 13.36 14.11 -9.22
C ARG A 18 13.64 15.41 -8.50
N LYS A 19 12.59 16.07 -7.97
CA LYS A 19 12.73 17.32 -7.23
C LYS A 19 13.51 17.12 -5.92
N THR A 20 13.21 16.05 -5.19
CA THR A 20 13.85 15.73 -3.90
C THR A 20 15.32 15.36 -4.07
N ASN A 21 15.64 14.59 -5.12
CA ASN A 21 16.99 14.05 -5.35
C ASN A 21 17.83 14.88 -6.34
N ASN A 22 17.31 16.00 -6.86
CA ASN A 22 17.94 16.82 -7.90
C ASN A 22 18.34 16.01 -9.15
N VAL A 23 17.46 15.13 -9.61
CA VAL A 23 17.72 14.23 -10.75
C VAL A 23 17.25 14.86 -12.06
N GLU A 24 18.19 15.07 -12.97
CA GLU A 24 17.93 15.54 -14.34
C GLU A 24 18.19 14.43 -15.37
N GLY A 25 17.50 14.47 -16.50
CA GLY A 25 17.71 13.52 -17.60
C GLY A 25 17.07 12.15 -17.39
N LYS A 26 17.62 11.13 -18.06
CA LYS A 26 17.08 9.76 -18.05
C LYS A 26 17.31 9.10 -16.69
N LEU A 27 16.27 8.48 -16.13
CA LEU A 27 16.38 7.69 -14.91
C LEU A 27 17.22 6.43 -15.14
N THR A 28 18.00 6.05 -14.13
CA THR A 28 18.60 4.71 -14.08
C THR A 28 17.54 3.65 -13.80
N GLU A 29 17.90 2.36 -13.91
CA GLU A 29 17.00 1.25 -13.55
C GLU A 29 16.71 1.26 -12.04
N GLU A 30 17.74 1.47 -11.21
CA GLU A 30 17.61 1.59 -9.75
C GLU A 30 16.67 2.75 -9.34
N GLN A 31 16.80 3.91 -9.99
CA GLN A 31 15.90 5.04 -9.72
C GLN A 31 14.46 4.72 -10.11
N GLN A 32 14.26 4.00 -11.22
CA GLN A 32 12.93 3.58 -11.62
C GLN A 32 12.33 2.60 -10.62
N GLU A 33 13.12 1.66 -10.12
CA GLU A 33 12.70 0.71 -9.10
C GLU A 33 12.30 1.42 -7.80
N GLU A 34 13.10 2.39 -7.34
CA GLU A 34 12.75 3.21 -6.18
C GLU A 34 11.44 3.99 -6.37
N ILE A 35 11.23 4.59 -7.55
CA ILE A 35 9.98 5.31 -7.87
C ILE A 35 8.80 4.34 -7.86
N TRP A 36 8.96 3.11 -8.36
CA TRP A 36 7.88 2.11 -8.36
C TRP A 36 7.50 1.72 -6.94
N LEU A 37 8.48 1.48 -6.07
CA LEU A 37 8.24 1.17 -4.67
C LEU A 37 7.60 2.35 -3.92
N LEU A 38 7.99 3.59 -4.22
CA LEU A 38 7.36 4.78 -3.65
C LEU A 38 5.91 4.96 -4.13
N ALA A 39 5.65 4.75 -5.42
CA ALA A 39 4.33 4.87 -6.02
C ALA A 39 3.36 3.79 -5.52
N SER A 40 3.88 2.63 -5.13
CA SER A 40 3.11 1.51 -4.61
C SER A 40 2.98 1.50 -3.09
N ASN A 41 3.65 2.42 -2.37
CA ASN A 41 3.81 2.34 -0.93
C ASN A 41 2.48 2.36 -0.16
N HIS A 42 1.57 3.30 -0.48
CA HIS A 42 0.25 3.36 0.16
C HIS A 42 -0.57 2.11 -0.17
N ILE A 43 -0.57 1.66 -1.42
CA ILE A 43 -1.26 0.41 -1.83
C ILE A 43 -0.76 -0.77 -1.00
N GLY A 44 0.57 -0.90 -0.91
CA GLY A 44 1.23 -1.95 -0.16
C GLY A 44 0.92 -1.91 1.34
N LEU A 45 0.85 -0.72 1.94
CA LEU A 45 0.53 -0.59 3.36
C LEU A 45 -0.90 -1.03 3.67
N PHE A 46 -1.86 -0.74 2.79
CA PHE A 46 -3.21 -1.27 2.91
C PHE A 46 -3.26 -2.79 2.70
N LEU A 47 -2.55 -3.29 1.70
CA LEU A 47 -2.47 -4.73 1.44
C LEU A 47 -1.89 -5.51 2.62
N ARG A 48 -0.89 -4.93 3.31
CA ARG A 48 -0.37 -5.50 4.56
C ARG A 48 -1.48 -5.67 5.60
N TRP A 49 -2.39 -4.70 5.75
CA TRP A 49 -3.54 -4.85 6.65
C TRP A 49 -4.45 -6.02 6.23
N LEU A 50 -4.74 -6.16 4.93
CA LEU A 50 -5.52 -7.29 4.42
C LEU A 50 -4.85 -8.63 4.77
N ILE A 51 -3.53 -8.74 4.58
CA ILE A 51 -2.75 -9.95 4.88
C ILE A 51 -2.75 -10.26 6.38
N ASP A 52 -2.59 -9.25 7.23
CA ASP A 52 -2.60 -9.39 8.69
C ASP A 52 -3.97 -9.87 9.22
N ARG A 53 -5.06 -9.40 8.62
CA ARG A 53 -6.42 -9.81 8.97
C ARG A 53 -6.83 -11.13 8.32
N GLY A 54 -6.03 -11.66 7.40
CA GLY A 54 -6.37 -12.84 6.59
C GLY A 54 -7.54 -12.57 5.63
N PHE A 55 -7.66 -11.34 5.15
CA PHE A 55 -8.66 -10.84 4.22
C PHE A 55 -8.18 -10.85 2.77
N ASN A 56 -6.92 -11.18 2.53
CA ASN A 56 -6.43 -11.43 1.19
C ASN A 56 -6.86 -12.82 0.69
N GLU A 57 -7.03 -12.94 -0.62
CA GLU A 57 -6.99 -14.21 -1.33
C GLU A 57 -5.55 -14.47 -1.81
N LEU A 58 -5.16 -15.74 -1.87
CA LEU A 58 -3.87 -16.14 -2.44
C LEU A 58 -4.04 -16.32 -3.94
N ILE A 59 -3.10 -15.81 -4.75
CA ILE A 59 -3.11 -16.07 -6.20
C ILE A 59 -2.69 -17.52 -6.44
N ASP A 60 -1.68 -17.99 -5.70
CA ASP A 60 -1.30 -19.39 -5.63
C ASP A 60 -0.84 -19.85 -4.22
N GLU A 61 -0.77 -21.17 -4.00
CA GLU A 61 -0.37 -21.73 -2.69
C GLU A 61 1.05 -21.30 -2.26
N SER A 62 1.91 -20.94 -3.20
CA SER A 62 3.27 -20.49 -2.94
C SER A 62 3.34 -19.05 -2.43
N ASP A 63 2.27 -18.27 -2.57
CA ASP A 63 2.16 -16.89 -2.08
C ASP A 63 2.12 -16.77 -0.56
N GLU A 64 1.68 -17.82 0.12
CA GLU A 64 1.59 -17.83 1.59
C GLU A 64 2.96 -17.52 2.22
N LYS A 65 4.06 -17.96 1.58
CA LYS A 65 5.41 -17.66 2.07
C LYS A 65 5.75 -16.16 2.00
N TYR A 66 5.19 -15.43 1.04
CA TYR A 66 5.39 -13.98 0.88
C TYR A 66 4.47 -13.23 1.84
N CYS A 67 3.22 -13.70 2.01
CA CYS A 67 2.32 -13.18 3.03
C CYS A 67 2.94 -13.28 4.44
N VAL A 68 3.55 -14.42 4.79
CA VAL A 68 4.29 -14.57 6.05
C VAL A 68 5.43 -13.56 6.17
N GLN A 69 6.20 -13.33 5.09
CA GLN A 69 7.27 -12.32 5.12
C GLN A 69 6.75 -10.90 5.34
N VAL A 70 5.59 -10.56 4.77
CA VAL A 70 4.93 -9.27 5.01
C VAL A 70 4.50 -9.12 6.46
N ARG A 71 3.85 -10.15 7.04
CA ARG A 71 3.43 -10.14 8.46
C ARG A 71 4.62 -10.02 9.41
N GLU A 72 5.73 -10.67 9.08
CA GLU A 72 6.96 -10.64 9.89
C GLU A 72 7.84 -9.39 9.65
N GLY A 73 7.42 -8.46 8.77
CA GLY A 73 8.19 -7.25 8.45
C GLY A 73 9.49 -7.51 7.67
N LYS A 74 9.64 -8.70 7.07
CA LYS A 74 10.78 -9.07 6.23
C LYS A 74 10.64 -8.62 4.78
N MET A 75 9.40 -8.35 4.36
CA MET A 75 9.03 -7.80 3.06
C MET A 75 8.01 -6.70 3.33
N SER A 76 8.18 -5.53 2.71
CA SER A 76 7.18 -4.47 2.76
C SER A 76 5.97 -4.84 1.91
N GLY A 77 4.81 -4.26 2.21
CA GLY A 77 3.66 -4.40 1.33
C GLY A 77 3.91 -3.82 -0.07
N ALA A 78 4.76 -2.79 -0.19
CA ALA A 78 5.16 -2.17 -1.46
C ALA A 78 5.94 -3.14 -2.35
N GLU A 79 6.88 -3.91 -1.76
CA GLU A 79 7.60 -4.97 -2.46
C GLU A 79 6.64 -6.11 -2.85
N TYR A 80 5.71 -6.47 -1.96
CA TYR A 80 4.73 -7.52 -2.26
C TYR A 80 3.85 -7.13 -3.45
N ILE A 81 3.22 -5.95 -3.42
CA ILE A 81 2.35 -5.52 -4.52
C ILE A 81 3.16 -5.42 -5.83
N MET A 82 4.40 -4.91 -5.81
CA MET A 82 5.20 -4.74 -7.02
C MET A 82 5.73 -6.05 -7.61
N TYR A 83 6.27 -6.94 -6.78
CA TYR A 83 6.99 -8.12 -7.25
C TYR A 83 6.13 -9.40 -7.31
N ILE A 84 5.00 -9.42 -6.60
CA ILE A 84 4.09 -10.57 -6.56
C ILE A 84 2.78 -10.26 -7.30
N LEU A 85 2.26 -9.03 -7.18
CA LEU A 85 0.96 -8.64 -7.75
C LEU A 85 1.06 -7.69 -8.96
N ASP A 86 2.25 -7.57 -9.57
CA ASP A 86 2.51 -6.71 -10.73
C ASP A 86 2.06 -5.24 -10.53
N GLY A 87 2.11 -4.75 -9.29
CA GLY A 87 1.75 -3.38 -8.91
C GLY A 87 0.24 -3.09 -8.88
N VAL A 88 -0.62 -4.13 -8.87
CA VAL A 88 -2.07 -3.98 -8.96
C VAL A 88 -2.79 -4.52 -7.71
N LEU A 89 -3.61 -3.68 -7.09
CA LEU A 89 -4.61 -4.10 -6.12
C LEU A 89 -5.93 -4.34 -6.85
N CYS A 90 -6.39 -5.59 -6.91
CA CYS A 90 -7.66 -5.95 -7.54
C CYS A 90 -8.58 -6.73 -6.61
N ASP A 91 -9.83 -6.88 -7.03
CA ASP A 91 -10.84 -7.73 -6.38
C ASP A 91 -10.39 -9.19 -6.21
N ASP A 92 -9.67 -9.76 -7.19
CA ASP A 92 -9.26 -11.17 -7.16
C ASP A 92 -8.30 -11.50 -5.99
N VAL A 93 -7.64 -10.51 -5.40
CA VAL A 93 -6.73 -10.69 -4.25
C VAL A 93 -7.39 -10.37 -2.91
N ILE A 94 -8.70 -10.13 -2.89
CA ILE A 94 -9.49 -9.75 -1.72
C ILE A 94 -10.60 -10.77 -1.50
N LYS A 95 -10.82 -11.18 -0.25
CA LYS A 95 -11.92 -12.08 0.06
C LYS A 95 -13.28 -11.44 -0.24
N PRO A 96 -14.23 -12.17 -0.85
CA PRO A 96 -15.52 -11.61 -1.23
C PRO A 96 -16.35 -11.03 -0.08
N ASP A 97 -16.18 -11.53 1.15
CA ASP A 97 -16.94 -11.09 2.32
C ASP A 97 -16.54 -9.70 2.84
N VAL A 98 -15.32 -9.25 2.53
CA VAL A 98 -14.82 -7.91 2.91
C VAL A 98 -14.73 -6.94 1.72
N TYR A 99 -14.99 -7.40 0.50
CA TYR A 99 -14.82 -6.60 -0.72
C TYR A 99 -15.58 -5.27 -0.66
N ASP A 100 -16.86 -5.31 -0.29
CA ASP A 100 -17.71 -4.11 -0.12
C ASP A 100 -17.09 -3.07 0.82
N PHE A 101 -16.42 -3.52 1.90
CA PHE A 101 -15.73 -2.60 2.83
C PHE A 101 -14.50 -2.01 2.18
N VAL A 102 -13.68 -2.86 1.53
CA VAL A 102 -12.45 -2.42 0.87
C VAL A 102 -12.77 -1.38 -0.18
N GLU A 103 -13.72 -1.64 -1.08
CA GLU A 103 -14.10 -0.70 -2.13
C GLU A 103 -14.49 0.67 -1.56
N LYS A 104 -15.36 0.69 -0.54
CA LYS A 104 -15.83 1.92 0.08
C LYS A 104 -14.73 2.66 0.86
N TYR A 105 -14.07 1.99 1.79
CA TYR A 105 -13.07 2.63 2.66
C TYR A 105 -11.85 3.09 1.86
N TYR A 106 -11.41 2.29 0.88
CA TYR A 106 -10.25 2.62 0.07
C TYR A 106 -10.48 3.90 -0.76
N ASP A 107 -11.65 4.03 -1.39
CA ASP A 107 -12.02 5.19 -2.21
C ASP A 107 -12.31 6.44 -1.36
N GLU A 108 -13.04 6.29 -0.25
CA GLU A 108 -13.57 7.44 0.49
C GLU A 108 -12.61 7.99 1.56
N GLN A 109 -11.78 7.17 2.20
CA GLN A 109 -11.11 7.55 3.45
C GLN A 109 -9.66 7.09 3.56
N TYR A 110 -9.27 5.96 2.98
CA TYR A 110 -7.96 5.35 3.20
C TYR A 110 -6.78 6.29 2.93
N PHE A 111 -6.76 6.94 1.76
CA PHE A 111 -5.63 7.80 1.39
C PHE A 111 -5.52 9.03 2.30
N LYS A 112 -6.64 9.50 2.84
CA LYS A 112 -6.66 10.58 3.83
C LYS A 112 -6.05 10.11 5.16
N ASP A 113 -6.47 8.96 5.68
CA ASP A 113 -5.91 8.39 6.91
C ASP A 113 -4.40 8.14 6.76
N TYR A 114 -4.00 7.60 5.61
CA TYR A 114 -2.60 7.43 5.25
C TYR A 114 -1.83 8.76 5.29
N GLY A 115 -2.33 9.80 4.63
CA GLY A 115 -1.67 11.12 4.60
C GLY A 115 -1.66 11.86 5.95
N GLU A 116 -2.61 11.58 6.84
CA GLU A 116 -2.67 12.18 8.18
C GLU A 116 -1.82 11.43 9.22
N THR A 117 -1.41 10.18 8.94
CA THR A 117 -0.66 9.33 9.89
C THR A 117 0.73 8.93 9.43
N CYS A 118 1.02 8.94 8.13
CA CYS A 118 2.29 8.46 7.58
C CYS A 118 3.03 9.55 6.79
N PRO A 119 4.37 9.69 6.94
CA PRO A 119 5.20 8.89 7.85
C PRO A 119 5.13 9.41 9.29
N VAL A 120 5.06 8.50 10.26
CA VAL A 120 4.98 8.82 11.69
C VAL A 120 6.14 9.68 12.16
N LYS A 121 7.31 9.48 11.55
CA LYS A 121 8.54 10.19 11.92
C LYS A 121 8.56 11.65 11.48
N ASP A 122 7.85 11.99 10.41
CA ASP A 122 7.79 13.35 9.87
C ASP A 122 6.62 13.52 8.89
N LEU A 123 5.46 13.94 9.41
CA LEU A 123 4.25 14.21 8.60
C LEU A 123 4.42 15.37 7.59
N SER A 124 5.55 16.09 7.58
CA SER A 124 5.83 17.07 6.53
C SER A 124 6.37 16.42 5.25
N VAL A 125 6.80 15.15 5.31
CA VAL A 125 7.23 14.38 4.14
C VAL A 125 6.00 14.04 3.30
N PRO A 126 6.02 14.32 1.98
CA PRO A 126 4.89 13.98 1.11
C PRO A 126 4.64 12.48 1.02
N CYS A 127 3.39 12.08 0.76
CA CYS A 127 2.94 10.68 0.66
C CYS A 127 3.81 9.77 -0.23
N TYR A 128 4.28 10.29 -1.38
CA TYR A 128 5.13 9.53 -2.31
C TYR A 128 6.64 9.70 -2.05
N GLY A 129 7.02 10.24 -0.88
CA GLY A 129 8.39 10.62 -0.55
C GLY A 129 9.10 9.66 0.41
N PHE A 130 8.46 8.58 0.82
CA PHE A 130 8.99 7.61 1.78
C PHE A 130 8.44 6.21 1.55
N ILE A 131 9.12 5.21 2.12
CA ILE A 131 8.64 3.82 2.22
C ILE A 131 8.22 3.58 3.66
N SER A 132 7.01 3.04 3.84
CA SER A 132 6.42 2.80 5.15
C SER A 132 7.09 1.63 5.88
N GLY A 133 7.33 1.80 7.17
CA GLY A 133 7.80 0.74 8.06
C GLY A 133 6.73 0.24 9.03
N ASP A 134 7.15 -0.53 10.03
CA ASP A 134 6.27 -1.04 11.09
C ASP A 134 5.62 0.08 11.92
N ASP A 135 6.33 1.17 12.18
CA ASP A 135 5.78 2.30 12.93
C ASP A 135 4.59 2.93 12.19
N ASP A 136 4.73 3.13 10.87
CA ASP A 136 3.69 3.67 10.00
C ASP A 136 2.48 2.74 9.93
N TYR A 137 2.75 1.44 9.76
CA TYR A 137 1.70 0.42 9.77
C TYR A 137 0.95 0.39 11.10
N ASN A 138 1.65 0.40 12.22
CA ASN A 138 1.04 0.37 13.55
C ASN A 138 0.27 1.65 13.89
N ALA A 139 0.61 2.79 13.27
CA ALA A 139 -0.14 4.03 13.43
C ALA A 139 -1.41 4.07 12.57
N LEU A 140 -1.34 3.55 11.34
CA LEU A 140 -2.48 3.54 10.42
C LEU A 140 -3.49 2.43 10.73
N ARG A 141 -3.02 1.25 11.11
CA ARG A 141 -3.86 0.06 11.35
C ARG A 141 -5.06 0.32 12.27
N PRO A 142 -4.93 1.02 13.42
CA PRO A 142 -6.07 1.27 14.30
C PRO A 142 -7.23 2.03 13.61
N LEU A 143 -6.92 2.93 12.67
CA LEU A 143 -7.94 3.66 11.91
C LEU A 143 -8.68 2.74 10.94
N ILE A 144 -7.95 1.86 10.24
CA ILE A 144 -8.54 0.85 9.36
C ILE A 144 -9.37 -0.14 10.18
N ASP A 145 -8.85 -0.59 11.32
CA ASP A 145 -9.55 -1.49 12.25
C ASP A 145 -10.87 -0.86 12.75
N GLU A 146 -10.85 0.42 13.16
CA GLU A 146 -12.04 1.16 13.61
C GLU A 146 -13.08 1.30 12.49
N ALA A 147 -12.66 1.68 11.29
CA ALA A 147 -13.54 1.80 10.13
C ALA A 147 -14.18 0.44 9.76
N TYR A 148 -13.39 -0.64 9.81
CA TYR A 148 -13.90 -1.99 9.54
C TYR A 148 -14.91 -2.44 10.62
N GLU A 149 -14.63 -2.16 11.88
CA GLU A 149 -15.54 -2.47 12.99
C GLU A 149 -16.85 -1.66 12.92
N GLU A 150 -16.79 -0.38 12.52
CA GLU A 150 -17.96 0.44 12.27
C GLU A 150 -18.81 -0.12 11.12
N TYR A 151 -18.19 -0.43 9.99
CA TYR A 151 -18.85 -1.10 8.88
C TYR A 151 -19.54 -2.41 9.29
N CYS A 152 -18.89 -3.22 10.13
CA CYS A 152 -19.48 -4.46 10.65
C CYS A 152 -20.69 -4.22 11.58
N ARG A 153 -20.77 -3.06 12.26
CA ARG A 153 -21.91 -2.69 13.12
C ARG A 153 -23.10 -2.16 12.33
N GLU A 154 -22.86 -1.60 11.15
CA GLU A 154 -23.89 -1.02 10.28
C GLU A 154 -24.52 -2.04 9.31
N LYS A 155 -23.90 -3.20 9.12
CA LYS A 155 -24.46 -4.37 8.41
C LYS A 155 -25.45 -5.16 9.28
#